data_AF-A0A2V6Q7C4-F1
#
_entry.id   AF-A0A2V6Q7C4-F1
#
_cell.length_a   1.000
_cell.length_b   1.000
_cell.length_c   1.000
_cell.angle_alpha   90.00
_cell.angle_beta   90.00
_cell.angle_gamma   90.00
#
_symmetry.space_group_name_H-M   'P 1'
#
loop_
_entity.id
_entity.type
_entity.pdbx_description
1 polymer ?
#
loop_
_entity_poly.entity_id
_entity_poly.type
_entity_poly.pdbx_seq_one_letter_code
_entity_poly.pdbx_strand_id
1 'polypeptide(L)' 'MYPHQTERLDGVLEAFGVDALVATSPADVAYLTGFWSLSHAVFDAEILAVYSKAGTALVIPTI' A
#
# COMPACT_ATOMS: atom_id res chain seq x y z
N MET A 1 -2.92 10.42 1.85
CA MET A 1 -1.45 10.41 1.71
C MET A 1 -0.94 11.84 1.67
N TYR A 2 0.17 12.14 2.36
CA TYR A 2 0.78 13.46 2.38
C TYR A 2 1.74 13.67 1.19
N PRO A 3 1.97 14.92 0.73
CA PRO A 3 2.80 15.19 -0.45
C PRO A 3 4.21 14.60 -0.40
N HIS A 4 4.87 14.67 0.76
CA HIS A 4 6.23 14.12 0.95
C HIS A 4 6.29 12.58 0.84
N GLN A 5 5.17 11.87 1.10
CA GLN A 5 5.11 10.42 0.94
C GLN A 5 5.06 10.07 -0.55
N THR A 6 4.26 10.80 -1.33
CA THR A 6 4.19 10.66 -2.79
C THR A 6 5.55 10.84 -3.43
N GLU A 7 6.25 11.94 -3.12
CA GLU A 7 7.58 12.24 -3.68
C GLU A 7 8.59 11.12 -3.40
N ARG A 8 8.58 10.58 -2.17
CA ARG A 8 9.43 9.46 -1.80
C ARG A 8 9.08 8.18 -2.57
N LEU A 9 7.80 7.86 -2.70
CA LEU A 9 7.35 6.65 -3.38
C LEU A 9 7.63 6.72 -4.88
N ASP A 10 7.40 7.87 -5.51
CA ASP A 10 7.73 8.10 -6.92
C ASP A 10 9.22 7.96 -7.17
N GLY A 11 10.06 8.51 -6.29
CA GLY A 11 11.52 8.35 -6.36
C GLY A 11 11.97 6.88 -6.28
N VAL A 12 11.27 6.05 -5.51
CA VAL A 12 11.54 4.59 -5.45
C VAL A 12 11.13 3.93 -6.76
N LEU A 13 9.93 4.22 -7.29
CA LEU A 13 9.50 3.65 -8.57
C LEU A 13 10.50 3.95 -9.70
N GLU A 14 11.00 5.20 -9.74
CA GLU A 14 11.99 5.64 -10.72
C GLU A 14 13.36 5.00 -10.52
N ALA A 15 13.87 4.94 -9.29
CA ALA A 15 15.17 4.35 -9.00
C ALA A 15 15.25 2.84 -9.33
N PHE A 16 14.14 2.12 -9.18
CA PHE A 16 14.06 0.69 -9.44
C PHE A 16 13.50 0.35 -10.83
N GLY A 17 13.01 1.34 -11.59
CA GLY A 17 12.42 1.14 -12.91
C GLY A 17 11.16 0.27 -12.89
N VAL A 18 10.32 0.41 -11.85
CA VAL A 18 9.10 -0.39 -11.64
C VAL A 18 7.85 0.49 -11.72
N ASP A 19 6.74 -0.10 -12.20
CA ASP A 19 5.48 0.64 -12.37
C ASP A 19 4.65 0.75 -11.08
N ALA A 20 4.87 -0.17 -10.13
CA ALA A 20 4.11 -0.23 -8.90
C ALA A 20 4.89 -0.84 -7.72
N LEU A 21 4.48 -0.47 -6.52
CA LEU A 21 4.90 -1.04 -5.24
C LEU A 21 3.71 -1.81 -4.63
N VAL A 22 3.94 -3.06 -4.23
CA VAL A 22 2.95 -3.87 -3.50
C VAL A 22 3.38 -3.97 -2.04
N ALA A 23 2.52 -3.49 -1.14
CA ALA A 23 2.68 -3.60 0.31
C ALA A 23 1.92 -4.82 0.82
N THR A 24 2.61 -5.66 1.58
CA THR A 24 2.09 -6.90 2.16
C THR A 24 2.09 -6.89 3.69
N SER A 25 2.87 -6.01 4.32
CA SER A 25 2.86 -5.87 5.77
C SER A 25 1.74 -4.94 6.23
N PRO A 26 1.13 -5.15 7.41
CA PRO A 26 0.09 -4.26 7.92
C PRO A 26 0.55 -2.80 8.05
N ALA A 27 1.81 -2.58 8.43
CA ALA A 27 2.38 -1.25 8.57
C ALA A 27 2.50 -0.54 7.21
N ASP A 28 2.92 -1.26 6.17
CA ASP A 28 3.06 -0.70 4.82
C ASP A 28 1.70 -0.46 4.16
N VAL A 29 0.73 -1.35 4.37
CA VAL A 29 -0.66 -1.16 3.93
C VAL A 29 -1.22 0.12 4.55
N ALA A 30 -1.05 0.28 5.86
CA ALA A 30 -1.50 1.49 6.56
C ALA A 30 -0.75 2.74 6.08
N TYR A 31 0.55 2.64 5.81
CA TYR A 31 1.35 3.73 5.27
C TYR A 31 0.83 4.22 3.91
N LEU A 32 0.53 3.30 3.00
CA LEU A 32 0.07 3.64 1.64
C LEU A 32 -1.39 4.10 1.61
N THR A 33 -2.26 3.45 2.37
CA THR A 33 -3.73 3.62 2.23
C THR A 33 -4.37 4.40 3.37
N GLY A 34 -3.67 4.58 4.49
CA GLY A 34 -4.25 5.05 5.74
C GLY A 34 -5.19 4.02 6.43
N PHE A 35 -5.34 2.83 5.85
CA PHE A 35 -6.22 1.80 6.37
C PHE A 35 -5.55 1.05 7.52
N TRP A 36 -6.13 1.19 8.72
CA TRP A 36 -5.76 0.45 9.91
C TRP A 36 -6.88 -0.55 10.23
N SER A 37 -6.66 -1.82 9.90
CA SER A 37 -7.64 -2.88 10.16
C SER A 37 -7.47 -3.46 11.56
N LEU A 38 -8.50 -3.36 12.41
CA LEU A 38 -8.63 -4.24 13.59
C LEU A 38 -8.86 -5.70 13.19
N SER A 39 -9.31 -5.94 11.95
CA SER A 39 -9.68 -7.26 11.46
C SER A 39 -8.49 -8.18 11.21
N HIS A 40 -7.24 -7.69 11.06
CA HIS A 40 -6.07 -8.58 11.00
C HIS A 40 -5.89 -9.41 12.28
N ALA A 41 -6.34 -8.90 13.43
CA ALA A 41 -6.33 -9.65 14.68
C ALA A 41 -7.45 -10.71 14.76
N VAL A 42 -8.45 -10.65 13.87
CA VAL A 42 -9.69 -11.45 13.94
C VAL A 42 -9.87 -12.35 12.71
N PHE A 43 -9.32 -11.96 11.56
CA PHE A 43 -9.41 -12.64 10.28
C PHE A 43 -8.03 -12.68 9.63
N ASP A 44 -7.57 -13.88 9.30
CA ASP A 44 -6.30 -14.16 8.60
C ASP A 44 -6.42 -13.84 7.09
N ALA A 45 -6.99 -12.68 6.77
CA ALA A 45 -7.17 -12.23 5.40
C ALA A 45 -5.92 -11.43 4.99
N GLU A 46 -5.26 -11.86 3.90
CA GLU A 46 -4.13 -11.12 3.34
C GLU A 46 -4.61 -9.80 2.72
N ILE A 47 -4.52 -8.71 3.49
CA ILE A 47 -4.80 -7.36 3.00
C ILE A 47 -3.54 -6.82 2.33
N LEU A 48 -3.70 -6.32 1.11
CA LEU A 48 -2.60 -5.75 0.33
C LEU A 48 -2.91 -4.31 -0.05
N ALA A 49 -1.85 -3.54 -0.31
CA ALA A 49 -1.98 -2.23 -0.95
C ALA A 49 -1.06 -2.13 -2.15
N VAL A 50 -1.52 -1.43 -3.19
CA VAL A 50 -0.76 -1.18 -4.41
C VAL A 50 -0.62 0.32 -4.58
N TYR A 51 0.62 0.79 -4.75
CA TYR A 51 0.92 2.16 -5.13
C TYR A 51 1.49 2.20 -6.54
N SER A 52 1.05 3.16 -7.36
CA SER A 52 1.58 3.45 -8.68
C SER A 52 1.45 4.95 -8.99
N LYS A 53 2.05 5.41 -10.09
CA LYS A 53 1.84 6.79 -10.58
C LYS A 53 0.38 7.11 -10.93
N ALA A 54 -0.47 6.10 -11.12
CA ALA A 54 -1.91 6.28 -11.34
C ALA A 54 -2.71 6.47 -10.03
N GLY A 55 -2.11 6.17 -8.88
CA GLY A 55 -2.74 6.29 -7.58
C GLY A 55 -2.52 5.08 -6.68
N THR A 56 -3.31 4.99 -5.62
CA THR A 56 -3.22 3.95 -4.59
C THR A 56 -4.50 3.11 -4.55
N ALA A 57 -4.34 1.79 -4.44
CA ALA A 57 -5.44 0.85 -4.29
C ALA A 57 -5.28 0.02 -3.01
N LEU A 58 -6.39 -0.26 -2.34
CA LEU A 58 -6.51 -1.21 -1.25
C LEU A 58 -7.16 -2.48 -1.79
N VAL A 59 -6.52 -3.63 -1.54
CA VAL A 59 -7.03 -4.94 -1.95
C VAL A 59 -7.44 -5.70 -0.69
N ILE A 60 -8.74 -5.93 -0.56
CA ILE A 60 -9.32 -6.76 0.50
C ILE A 60 -9.91 -8.00 -0.18
N PRO A 61 -9.35 -9.20 0.05
CA PRO A 61 -9.94 -10.42 -0.45
C PRO A 61 -11.34 -10.60 0.13
N THR A 62 -12.34 -10.82 -0.71
CA THR A 62 -13.67 -11.23 -0.28
C THR A 62 -13.69 -12.76 -0.21
N ILE A 63 -13.98 -13.31 0.97
CA ILE A 63 -14.34 -14.73 1.16
C ILE A 63 -15.72 -15.04 0.57
#